data_AF-A0A0C3HWM4-F1
#
_entry.id   AF-A0A0C3HWM4-F1
#
_cell.length_a   1.000
_cell.length_b   1.000
_cell.length_c   1.000
_cell.angle_alpha   90.00
_cell.angle_beta   90.00
_cell.angle_gamma   90.00
#
_symmetry.space_group_name_H-M   'P 1'
#
loop_
_entity.id
_entity.type
_entity.pdbx_description
1 polymer ?
#
loop_
_entity_poly.entity_id
_entity_poly.type
_entity_poly.pdbx_seq_one_letter_code
_entity_poly.pdbx_strand_id
1 'polypeptide(L)'
;MPSRQSLHFSSQFVISCGTVTIDPTTKKVLLIFNRTSKQHLLPKGRKNTSETLESAAVRETFEETGIRCELLPHAFPHRAPLSPEAEKENGEAGEKPLGTEPIAVQQRNSIGVWKIIFWFIAKADSTIAKVEGTQEAYENYDTIWADANAAPRMMTRQGDKEIVTKAIETVLGVEKSEL
;
A
#
# COMPACT_ATOMS: atom_id res chain seq x y z
N MET A 1 -24.83 -16.10 -19.08
CA MET A 1 -23.89 -15.74 -18.01
C MET A 1 -22.83 -14.85 -18.62
N PRO A 2 -22.56 -13.63 -18.11
CA PRO A 2 -21.41 -12.87 -18.57
C PRO A 2 -20.13 -13.70 -18.33
N SER A 3 -19.16 -13.56 -19.24
CA SER A 3 -17.83 -14.15 -19.08
C SER A 3 -17.26 -13.77 -17.69
N ARG A 4 -16.72 -14.76 -16.96
CA ARG A 4 -15.98 -14.53 -15.71
C ARG A 4 -14.55 -14.02 -15.95
N GLN A 5 -14.16 -13.81 -17.21
CA GLN A 5 -12.81 -13.45 -17.63
C GLN A 5 -12.84 -12.12 -18.41
N SER A 6 -11.88 -11.25 -18.11
CA SER A 6 -11.56 -10.06 -18.91
C SER A 6 -10.12 -10.18 -19.44
N LEU A 7 -9.90 -9.74 -20.68
CA LEU A 7 -8.59 -9.73 -21.33
C LEU A 7 -8.19 -8.27 -21.62
N HIS A 8 -6.98 -7.90 -21.20
CA HIS A 8 -6.41 -6.58 -21.44
C HIS A 8 -4.94 -6.75 -21.87
N PHE A 9 -4.57 -6.22 -23.03
CA PHE A 9 -3.17 -6.15 -23.45
C PHE A 9 -2.44 -5.05 -22.68
N SER A 10 -1.11 -5.10 -22.62
CA SER A 10 -0.29 -4.12 -21.88
C SER A 10 -0.47 -2.69 -22.35
N SER A 11 -0.92 -2.46 -23.57
CA SER A 11 -1.29 -1.12 -24.08
C SER A 11 -2.60 -0.58 -23.46
N GLN A 12 -3.38 -1.44 -22.82
CA GLN A 12 -4.69 -1.13 -22.24
C GLN A 12 -4.64 -1.03 -20.71
N PHE A 13 -3.49 -1.26 -20.08
CA PHE A 13 -3.35 -1.10 -18.64
C PHE A 13 -1.98 -0.55 -18.23
N VAL A 14 -1.95 0.05 -17.04
CA VAL A 14 -0.72 0.44 -16.35
C VAL A 14 -0.66 -0.24 -15.00
N ILE A 15 0.55 -0.68 -14.62
CA ILE A 15 0.83 -1.18 -13.28
C ILE A 15 1.27 -0.01 -12.41
N SER A 16 0.66 0.09 -11.25
CA SER A 16 0.96 1.08 -10.23
C SER A 16 1.14 0.38 -8.89
N CYS A 17 1.97 0.94 -8.04
CA CYS A 17 2.29 0.37 -6.74
C CYS A 17 2.28 1.50 -5.71
N GLY A 18 1.88 1.18 -4.49
CA GLY A 18 1.85 2.13 -3.37
C GLY A 18 1.84 1.42 -2.04
N THR A 19 1.96 2.21 -0.98
CA THR A 19 2.03 1.66 0.39
C THR A 19 0.93 2.22 1.28
N VAL A 20 0.50 1.41 2.24
CA VAL A 20 0.01 1.91 3.52
C VAL A 20 1.22 1.93 4.46
N THR A 21 1.85 3.10 4.61
CA THR A 21 2.99 3.25 5.52
C THR A 21 2.47 3.58 6.92
N ILE A 22 2.83 2.74 7.90
CA ILE A 22 2.41 2.86 9.29
C ILE A 22 3.64 3.07 10.15
N ASP A 23 3.59 4.02 11.08
CA ASP A 23 4.51 4.11 12.20
C ASP A 23 3.89 3.33 13.38
N PRO A 24 4.39 2.12 13.70
CA PRO A 24 3.81 1.32 14.78
C PRO A 24 4.03 1.92 16.16
N THR A 25 5.11 2.69 16.33
CA THR A 25 5.49 3.29 17.62
C THR A 25 4.55 4.43 17.97
N THR A 26 4.27 5.32 17.02
CA THR A 26 3.38 6.47 17.27
C THR A 26 1.94 6.23 16.82
N LYS A 27 1.64 5.06 16.27
CA LYS A 27 0.32 4.66 15.75
C LYS A 27 -0.22 5.66 14.72
N LYS A 28 0.63 6.07 13.78
CA LYS A 28 0.26 6.98 12.69
C LYS A 28 0.34 6.31 11.33
N VAL A 29 -0.43 6.83 10.38
CA VAL A 29 -0.46 6.40 8.99
C VAL A 29 -0.06 7.57 8.11
N LEU A 30 0.85 7.30 7.18
CA LEU A 30 1.30 8.26 6.19
C LEU A 30 0.27 8.38 5.06
N LEU A 31 -0.23 9.58 4.84
CA LEU A 31 -1.18 9.93 3.80
C LEU A 31 -0.61 11.08 2.96
N ILE A 32 -1.18 11.27 1.78
CA ILE A 32 -1.01 12.50 1.00
C ILE A 32 -2.34 13.25 0.89
N PHE A 33 -2.29 14.58 0.92
CA PHE A 33 -3.39 15.42 0.51
C PHE A 33 -3.08 16.08 -0.82
N ASN A 34 -3.83 15.71 -1.85
CA ASN A 34 -3.76 16.34 -3.16
C ASN A 34 -4.42 17.71 -3.10
N ARG A 35 -3.61 18.78 -3.15
CA ARG A 35 -4.09 20.17 -3.08
C ARG A 35 -4.91 20.57 -4.30
N THR A 36 -4.67 19.95 -5.45
CA THR A 36 -5.40 20.24 -6.69
C THR A 36 -6.79 19.62 -6.66
N SER A 37 -6.92 18.34 -6.31
CA SER A 37 -8.20 17.64 -6.26
C SER A 37 -8.92 17.69 -4.92
N LYS A 38 -8.27 18.23 -3.88
CA LYS A 38 -8.73 18.28 -2.48
C LYS A 38 -9.07 16.89 -1.92
N GLN A 39 -8.23 15.89 -2.22
CA GLN A 39 -8.43 14.50 -1.79
C GLN A 39 -7.32 14.02 -0.86
N HIS A 40 -7.69 13.31 0.20
CA HIS A 40 -6.76 12.49 0.98
C HIS A 40 -6.64 11.12 0.33
N LEU A 41 -5.42 10.71 0.03
CA LEU A 41 -5.08 9.51 -0.74
C LEU A 41 -3.89 8.80 -0.09
N LEU A 42 -3.71 7.53 -0.48
CA LEU A 42 -2.47 6.81 -0.23
C LEU A 42 -1.46 7.15 -1.33
N PRO A 43 -0.16 7.21 -0.99
CA PRO A 43 0.88 7.45 -1.98
C PRO A 43 1.06 6.23 -2.89
N LYS A 44 1.19 6.47 -4.19
CA LYS A 44 1.37 5.46 -5.24
C LYS A 44 1.79 6.14 -6.54
N GLY A 45 2.46 5.38 -7.40
CA GLY A 45 2.62 5.77 -8.79
C GLY A 45 2.98 4.62 -9.68
N ARG A 46 3.48 4.92 -10.88
CA ARG A 46 3.59 3.93 -11.94
C ARG A 46 4.89 3.16 -11.78
N LYS A 47 4.80 1.85 -11.94
CA LYS A 47 5.98 0.99 -11.97
C LYS A 47 6.82 1.31 -13.22
N ASN A 48 8.13 1.49 -13.05
CA ASN A 48 9.06 1.66 -14.16
C ASN A 48 9.31 0.34 -14.90
N THR A 49 9.79 0.42 -16.14
CA THR A 49 10.22 -0.76 -16.90
C THR A 49 11.32 -1.51 -16.12
N SER A 50 11.22 -2.84 -16.05
CA SER A 50 12.18 -3.71 -15.34
C SER A 50 12.30 -3.53 -13.81
N GLU A 51 11.52 -2.65 -13.19
CA GLU A 51 11.41 -2.52 -11.73
C GLU A 51 10.65 -3.73 -11.12
N THR A 52 10.67 -3.94 -9.79
CA THR A 52 9.74 -4.88 -9.13
C THR A 52 8.48 -4.15 -8.64
N LEU A 53 7.48 -4.84 -8.11
CA LEU A 53 6.29 -4.16 -7.55
C LEU A 53 6.61 -3.50 -6.21
N GLU A 54 7.43 -4.18 -5.42
CA GLU A 54 7.92 -3.79 -4.10
C GLU A 54 8.76 -2.51 -4.19
N SER A 55 9.76 -2.53 -5.09
CA SER A 55 10.63 -1.38 -5.31
C SER A 55 9.86 -0.17 -5.83
N ALA A 56 8.88 -0.38 -6.73
CA ALA A 56 7.98 0.69 -7.17
C ALA A 56 7.16 1.25 -6.01
N ALA A 57 6.57 0.41 -5.15
CA ALA A 57 5.77 0.88 -4.02
C ALA A 57 6.58 1.77 -3.06
N VAL A 58 7.81 1.36 -2.74
CA VAL A 58 8.71 2.10 -1.84
C VAL A 58 9.19 3.40 -2.50
N ARG A 59 9.65 3.33 -3.76
CA ARG A 59 10.12 4.50 -4.51
C ARG A 59 9.01 5.56 -4.63
N GLU A 60 7.83 5.17 -5.09
CA GLU A 60 6.70 6.09 -5.29
C GLU A 60 6.21 6.70 -3.97
N THR A 61 6.28 5.93 -2.88
CA THR A 61 5.99 6.47 -1.55
C THR A 61 6.99 7.57 -1.19
N PHE A 62 8.29 7.35 -1.44
CA PHE A 62 9.31 8.36 -1.18
C PHE A 62 9.17 9.59 -2.09
N GLU A 63 8.93 9.39 -3.39
CA GLU A 63 8.74 10.48 -4.35
C GLU A 63 7.57 11.39 -3.95
N GLU A 64 6.36 10.82 -3.73
CA GLU A 64 5.16 11.61 -3.43
C GLU A 64 5.18 12.24 -2.02
N THR A 65 5.90 11.66 -1.04
CA THR A 65 5.81 12.08 0.38
C THR A 65 7.09 12.68 0.97
N GLY A 66 8.25 12.40 0.39
CA GLY A 66 9.56 12.69 0.96
C GLY A 66 9.95 11.78 2.14
N ILE A 67 9.14 10.79 2.51
CA ILE A 67 9.39 9.88 3.63
C ILE A 67 9.94 8.56 3.09
N ARG A 68 11.10 8.14 3.61
CA ARG A 68 11.66 6.82 3.33
C ARG A 68 10.91 5.78 4.15
N CYS A 69 10.45 4.72 3.50
CA CYS A 69 9.80 3.60 4.14
C CYS A 69 10.45 2.28 3.72
N GLU A 70 10.15 1.22 4.47
CA GLU A 70 10.55 -0.14 4.18
C GLU A 70 9.30 -1.03 4.22
N LEU A 71 9.21 -2.01 3.33
CA LEU A 71 8.12 -2.99 3.41
C LEU A 71 8.14 -3.70 4.76
N LEU A 72 6.96 -3.87 5.33
CA LEU A 72 6.79 -4.49 6.64
C LEU A 72 6.30 -5.92 6.46
N PRO A 73 7.09 -6.95 6.81
CA PRO A 73 6.59 -8.33 6.86
C PRO A 73 5.37 -8.43 7.78
N HIS A 74 4.29 -9.05 7.28
CA HIS A 74 3.00 -9.08 7.97
C HIS A 74 2.26 -10.41 7.80
N ALA A 75 1.29 -10.65 8.68
CA ALA A 75 0.43 -11.83 8.67
C ALA A 75 -0.86 -11.66 7.85
N PHE A 76 -0.95 -10.60 7.01
CA PHE A 76 -2.14 -10.39 6.18
C PHE A 76 -2.44 -11.64 5.33
N PRO A 77 -3.67 -12.20 5.35
CA PRO A 77 -3.98 -13.42 4.62
C PRO A 77 -3.73 -13.27 3.11
N HIS A 78 -2.92 -14.16 2.55
CA HIS A 78 -2.61 -14.20 1.12
C HIS A 78 -2.59 -15.63 0.58
N ARG A 79 -2.76 -15.73 -0.74
CA ARG A 79 -2.84 -17.01 -1.47
C ARG A 79 -1.51 -17.44 -2.09
N ALA A 80 -0.42 -16.69 -1.89
CA ALA A 80 0.89 -17.13 -2.36
C ALA A 80 1.29 -18.43 -1.65
N PRO A 81 1.85 -19.41 -2.37
CA PRO A 81 2.44 -20.61 -1.77
C PRO A 81 3.71 -20.22 -0.98
N LEU A 82 4.16 -21.12 -0.12
CA LEU A 82 5.48 -20.99 0.47
C LEU A 82 6.54 -21.23 -0.60
N SER A 83 7.73 -20.65 -0.44
CA SER A 83 8.86 -21.06 -1.27
C SER A 83 9.32 -22.47 -0.86
N PRO A 84 9.93 -23.26 -1.76
CA PRO A 84 10.45 -24.58 -1.41
C PRO A 84 11.41 -24.58 -0.21
N GLU A 85 12.12 -23.47 0.01
CA GLU A 85 13.01 -23.25 1.16
C GLU A 85 12.19 -23.04 2.44
N ALA A 86 11.18 -22.15 2.40
CA ALA A 86 10.30 -21.89 3.52
C ALA A 86 9.47 -23.13 3.92
N GLU A 87 9.10 -23.99 2.96
CA GLU A 87 8.43 -25.27 3.23
C GLU A 87 9.31 -26.23 4.03
N LYS A 88 10.62 -26.26 3.76
CA LYS A 88 11.57 -27.11 4.50
C LYS A 88 11.82 -26.60 5.92
N GLU A 89 11.83 -25.28 6.09
CA GLU A 89 12.12 -24.63 7.38
C GLU A 89 10.92 -24.63 8.33
N ASN A 90 9.69 -24.46 7.82
CA ASN A 90 8.50 -24.36 8.68
C ASN A 90 8.03 -25.69 9.28
N GLY A 91 8.41 -26.84 8.71
CA GLY A 91 7.87 -28.14 9.13
C GLY A 91 6.33 -28.18 9.13
N GLU A 92 5.72 -29.20 9.72
CA GLU A 92 4.25 -29.33 9.81
C GLU A 92 3.59 -28.31 10.77
N ALA A 93 4.31 -27.29 11.24
CA ALA A 93 3.76 -26.21 12.06
C ALA A 93 2.99 -25.24 11.15
N GLY A 94 1.68 -25.46 11.01
CA GLY A 94 0.79 -24.87 10.02
C GLY A 94 0.57 -23.34 10.02
N GLU A 95 1.52 -22.53 10.49
CA GLU A 95 1.50 -21.06 10.36
C GLU A 95 2.36 -20.61 9.17
N LYS A 96 1.76 -19.82 8.27
CA LYS A 96 2.53 -19.20 7.17
C LYS A 96 3.50 -18.17 7.76
N PRO A 97 4.75 -18.10 7.26
CA PRO A 97 5.71 -17.10 7.70
C PRO A 97 5.23 -15.71 7.26
N LEU A 98 5.66 -14.67 7.99
CA LEU A 98 5.38 -13.30 7.61
C LEU A 98 6.01 -12.99 6.24
N GLY A 99 5.23 -12.36 5.38
CA GLY A 99 5.67 -11.96 4.04
C GLY A 99 5.34 -10.51 3.76
N THR A 100 5.84 -10.01 2.63
CA THR A 100 5.58 -8.65 2.13
C THR A 100 4.68 -8.68 0.89
N GLU A 101 3.84 -9.71 0.76
CA GLU A 101 2.89 -9.81 -0.35
C GLU A 101 1.90 -8.64 -0.33
N PRO A 102 1.44 -8.16 -1.50
CA PRO A 102 0.47 -7.06 -1.55
C PRO A 102 -0.83 -7.45 -0.83
N ILE A 103 -1.34 -6.56 0.00
CA ILE A 103 -2.57 -6.77 0.79
C ILE A 103 -3.85 -6.51 -0.02
N ALA A 104 -3.73 -5.79 -1.12
CA ALA A 104 -4.85 -5.49 -1.99
C ALA A 104 -4.40 -5.18 -3.43
N VAL A 105 -5.31 -5.43 -4.36
CA VAL A 105 -5.24 -4.90 -5.72
C VAL A 105 -6.50 -4.07 -6.00
N GLN A 106 -6.31 -2.86 -6.50
CA GLN A 106 -7.41 -2.01 -6.98
C GLN A 106 -7.31 -1.84 -8.49
N GLN A 107 -8.44 -1.93 -9.19
CA GLN A 107 -8.52 -1.67 -10.62
C GLN A 107 -9.41 -0.45 -10.86
N ARG A 108 -8.90 0.54 -11.61
CA ARG A 108 -9.64 1.75 -11.96
C ARG A 108 -9.60 1.92 -13.47
N ASN A 109 -10.74 1.99 -14.14
CA ASN A 109 -10.79 2.35 -15.55
C ASN A 109 -10.83 3.88 -15.68
N SER A 110 -9.91 4.44 -16.46
CA SER A 110 -9.93 5.85 -16.84
C SER A 110 -9.80 5.96 -18.35
N ILE A 111 -10.91 6.30 -19.01
CA ILE A 111 -10.96 6.57 -20.45
C ILE A 111 -10.32 5.42 -21.26
N GLY A 112 -10.70 4.17 -20.95
CA GLY A 112 -10.25 3.00 -21.70
C GLY A 112 -8.91 2.40 -21.27
N VAL A 113 -8.18 3.03 -20.35
CA VAL A 113 -6.95 2.47 -19.75
C VAL A 113 -7.22 2.02 -18.32
N TRP A 114 -6.87 0.78 -18.01
CA TRP A 114 -6.94 0.24 -16.65
C TRP A 114 -5.72 0.62 -15.83
N LYS A 115 -5.93 1.24 -14.67
CA LYS A 115 -4.91 1.39 -13.64
C LYS A 115 -5.05 0.25 -12.65
N ILE A 116 -4.10 -0.68 -12.65
CA ILE A 116 -4.02 -1.80 -11.72
C ILE A 116 -3.01 -1.42 -10.63
N ILE A 117 -3.48 -1.27 -9.41
CA ILE A 117 -2.70 -0.75 -8.28
C ILE A 117 -2.50 -1.86 -7.26
N PHE A 118 -1.25 -2.22 -6.99
CA PHE A 118 -0.87 -3.14 -5.92
C PHE A 118 -0.50 -2.35 -4.66
N TRP A 119 -1.10 -2.74 -3.54
CA TRP A 119 -0.92 -2.05 -2.26
C TRP A 119 -0.17 -2.93 -1.28
N PHE A 120 0.92 -2.39 -0.73
CA PHE A 120 1.77 -3.06 0.24
C PHE A 120 1.65 -2.38 1.61
N ILE A 121 2.01 -3.09 2.69
CA ILE A 121 2.21 -2.45 3.99
C ILE A 121 3.69 -2.10 4.12
N ALA A 122 3.96 -0.89 4.59
CA ALA A 122 5.31 -0.44 4.89
C ALA A 122 5.37 0.16 6.29
N LYS A 123 6.58 0.31 6.82
CA LYS A 123 6.88 1.04 8.05
C LYS A 123 7.78 2.24 7.78
N ALA A 124 7.58 3.29 8.54
CA ALA A 124 8.50 4.42 8.64
C ALA A 124 8.34 5.09 10.01
N ASP A 125 9.37 5.83 10.44
CA ASP A 125 9.33 6.64 11.65
C ASP A 125 8.68 7.99 11.34
N SER A 126 7.56 8.31 12.00
CA SER A 126 6.82 9.57 11.74
C SER A 126 7.47 10.81 12.31
N THR A 127 8.55 10.66 13.09
CA THR A 127 9.30 11.77 13.68
C THR A 127 10.43 12.27 12.78
N ILE A 128 10.78 11.52 11.73
CA ILE A 128 11.81 11.95 10.77
C ILE A 128 11.27 13.08 9.89
N ALA A 129 12.14 14.04 9.61
CA ALA A 129 11.84 15.09 8.64
C ALA A 129 11.71 14.47 7.24
N LYS A 130 10.69 14.89 6.50
CA LYS A 130 10.58 14.56 5.08
C LYS A 130 11.69 15.23 4.28
N VAL A 131 12.12 14.59 3.20
CA VAL A 131 13.00 15.18 2.20
C VAL A 131 12.15 16.05 1.28
N GLU A 132 12.52 17.31 1.10
CA GLU A 132 11.83 18.22 0.19
C GLU A 132 12.29 18.02 -1.26
N GLY A 133 11.43 18.41 -2.21
CA GLY A 133 11.78 18.39 -3.64
C GLY A 133 11.83 16.99 -4.26
N THR A 134 11.18 16.00 -3.65
CA THR A 134 11.09 14.62 -4.17
C THR A 134 9.93 14.42 -5.15
N GLN A 135 8.92 15.30 -5.08
CA GLN A 135 7.73 15.24 -5.92
C GLN A 135 8.02 15.64 -7.36
N GLU A 136 7.29 15.05 -8.30
CA GLU A 136 7.33 15.44 -9.70
C GLU A 136 6.73 16.84 -9.90
N ALA A 137 7.12 17.54 -10.98
CA ALA A 137 6.72 18.93 -11.20
C ALA A 137 5.20 19.17 -11.30
N TYR A 138 4.42 18.13 -11.62
CA TYR A 138 2.95 18.19 -11.72
C TYR A 138 2.25 17.77 -10.42
N GLU A 139 3.00 17.29 -9.43
CA GLU A 139 2.49 16.86 -8.14
C GLU A 139 2.38 18.04 -7.18
N ASN A 140 1.33 18.03 -6.38
CA ASN A 140 1.02 19.10 -5.45
C ASN A 140 0.41 18.49 -4.18
N TYR A 141 1.23 17.66 -3.53
CA TYR A 141 0.83 16.88 -2.37
C TYR A 141 1.37 17.46 -1.08
N ASP A 142 0.51 17.53 -0.06
CA ASP A 142 0.97 17.65 1.33
C ASP A 142 1.17 16.27 1.93
N THR A 143 2.31 16.06 2.59
CA THR A 143 2.58 14.86 3.39
C THR A 143 1.91 14.99 4.75
N ILE A 144 1.13 13.99 5.14
CA ILE A 144 0.37 13.99 6.40
C ILE A 144 0.65 12.71 7.17
N TRP A 145 0.99 12.84 8.45
CA TRP A 145 0.95 11.75 9.41
C TRP A 145 -0.34 11.83 10.22
N ALA A 146 -1.31 10.98 9.90
CA ALA A 146 -2.61 10.92 10.56
C ALA A 146 -2.61 9.86 11.68
N ASP A 147 -3.32 10.12 12.78
CA ASP A 147 -3.58 9.09 13.80
C ASP A 147 -4.27 7.87 13.17
N ALA A 148 -3.86 6.66 13.53
CA ALA A 148 -4.42 5.42 12.96
C ALA A 148 -5.94 5.33 13.13
N ASN A 149 -6.51 5.82 14.24
CA ASN A 149 -7.96 5.81 14.43
C ASN A 149 -8.67 6.82 13.52
N ALA A 150 -8.00 7.89 13.10
CA ALA A 150 -8.56 8.94 12.25
C ALA A 150 -8.34 8.69 10.76
N ALA A 151 -7.20 8.08 10.38
CA ALA A 151 -6.78 7.91 9.00
C ALA A 151 -7.85 7.29 8.09
N PRO A 152 -8.55 6.19 8.45
CA PRO A 152 -9.64 5.66 7.63
C PRO A 152 -10.77 6.66 7.34
N ARG A 153 -11.08 7.55 8.29
CA ARG A 153 -12.15 8.55 8.12
C ARG A 153 -11.70 9.73 7.26
N MET A 154 -10.40 9.98 7.15
CA MET A 154 -9.86 11.05 6.30
C MET A 154 -9.88 10.67 4.82
N MET A 155 -9.72 9.37 4.51
CA MET A 155 -9.64 8.87 3.13
C MET A 155 -10.85 9.29 2.29
N THR A 156 -10.59 9.93 1.16
CA THR A 156 -11.66 10.40 0.27
C THR A 156 -12.32 9.26 -0.50
N ARG A 157 -11.59 8.17 -0.76
CA ARG A 157 -12.08 7.03 -1.54
C ARG A 157 -12.39 5.86 -0.62
N GLN A 158 -13.58 5.28 -0.77
CA GLN A 158 -14.04 4.15 0.04
C GLN A 158 -13.10 2.94 -0.05
N GLY A 159 -12.61 2.60 -1.25
CA GLY A 159 -11.66 1.50 -1.40
C GLY A 159 -10.32 1.76 -0.70
N ASP A 160 -9.87 3.01 -0.63
CA ASP A 160 -8.60 3.34 0.05
C ASP A 160 -8.79 3.31 1.58
N LYS A 161 -9.98 3.74 2.07
CA LYS A 161 -10.39 3.57 3.46
C LYS A 161 -10.34 2.11 3.92
N GLU A 162 -10.92 1.19 3.14
CA GLU A 162 -10.94 -0.24 3.48
C GLU A 162 -9.53 -0.84 3.55
N ILE A 163 -8.65 -0.45 2.63
CA ILE A 163 -7.25 -0.89 2.61
C ILE A 163 -6.51 -0.38 3.84
N VAL A 164 -6.66 0.91 4.19
CA VAL A 164 -6.03 1.50 5.39
C VAL A 164 -6.53 0.82 6.66
N THR A 165 -7.85 0.63 6.82
CA THR A 165 -8.42 -0.07 7.99
C THR A 165 -7.80 -1.45 8.17
N LYS A 166 -7.79 -2.26 7.10
CA LYS A 166 -7.25 -3.62 7.12
C LYS A 166 -5.75 -3.67 7.43
N ALA A 167 -4.98 -2.73 6.88
CA ALA A 167 -3.56 -2.62 7.17
C ALA A 167 -3.30 -2.26 8.64
N ILE A 168 -4.05 -1.31 9.20
CA ILE A 168 -3.96 -0.92 10.62
C ILE A 168 -4.28 -2.10 11.52
N GLU A 169 -5.40 -2.79 11.28
CA GLU A 169 -5.80 -3.99 12.05
C GLU A 169 -4.71 -5.06 12.06
N THR A 170 -4.02 -5.22 10.91
CA THR A 170 -2.95 -6.21 10.75
C THR A 170 -1.68 -5.82 11.49
N VAL A 171 -1.31 -4.54 11.50
CA VAL A 171 -0.02 -4.08 12.05
C VAL A 171 -0.10 -3.73 13.53
N LEU A 172 -1.16 -3.04 13.95
CA LEU A 172 -1.30 -2.56 15.32
C LEU A 172 -2.08 -3.54 16.21
N GLY A 173 -2.71 -4.55 15.60
CA GLY A 173 -3.63 -5.45 16.28
C GLY A 173 -4.93 -4.75 16.65
N VAL A 174 -6.05 -5.46 16.51
CA VAL A 174 -7.21 -5.20 17.38
C VAL A 174 -6.89 -5.96 18.65
N GLU A 175 -6.80 -5.31 19.82
CA GLU A 175 -6.97 -6.04 21.06
C GLU A 175 -8.28 -6.81 20.90
N LYS A 176 -8.22 -8.14 20.82
CA LYS A 176 -9.43 -8.95 20.94
C LYS A 176 -9.97 -8.62 22.32
N SER A 177 -10.94 -7.72 22.40
CA SER A 177 -11.79 -7.63 23.58
C SER A 177 -12.41 -9.01 23.72
N GLU A 178 -11.95 -9.76 24.72
CA GLU A 178 -12.54 -11.02 25.12
C GLU A 178 -14.04 -10.77 25.33
N LEU A 179 -14.86 -11.50 24.56
CA LEU A 179 -16.29 -11.65 24.79
C LEU A 179 -16.50 -12.73 25.84
#